data_AF-A0A2S7WVT7-F1
#
_entry.id   AF-A0A2S7WVT7-F1
#
_cell.length_a   1.000
_cell.length_b   1.000
_cell.length_c   1.000
_cell.angle_alpha   90.00
_cell.angle_beta   90.00
_cell.angle_gamma   90.00
#
_symmetry.space_group_name_H-M   'P 1'
#
loop_
_entity.id
_entity.type
_entity.pdbx_description
1 polymer ?
#
loop_
_entity_poly.entity_id
_entity_poly.type
_entity_poly.pdbx_seq_one_letter_code
_entity_poly.pdbx_strand_id
1 'polypeptide(L)'
;MKKLFPLLVTVLIAAFAFAQSPEKMSYQAVLRNAGNELLQNKPVGMQISVLQGNTAIYVETQTPSTNENGLVTLQIGTGTVLSGNFSAIDWGNGSYFIKTETDLTGGSTYSISGTSQLLSVPYALHAKTAASIEGDLYLGADSTVELTGVISNKINALTSSSGNISWTGAEGNLYSIELTEDAVLENPSTPITGATYMFLINQNSSGQWTLSYGDKFIFPGGIAPVIDLNTNSKNLMTTIFDGTDFLVVSIKNFL
;
A
#
# COMPACT_ATOMS: atom_id res chain seq x y z
N MET A 1 37.15 -18.98 -0.96
CA MET A 1 36.05 -19.42 -1.85
C MET A 1 35.09 -20.44 -1.22
N LYS A 2 35.50 -21.31 -0.27
CA LYS A 2 34.61 -22.32 0.36
C LYS A 2 33.48 -21.78 1.25
N LYS A 3 33.50 -20.48 1.62
CA LYS A 3 32.48 -19.83 2.49
C LYS A 3 31.38 -19.08 1.72
N LEU A 4 31.55 -18.85 0.42
CA LEU A 4 30.55 -18.17 -0.42
C LEU A 4 29.43 -19.11 -0.89
N PHE A 5 29.76 -20.39 -1.11
CA PHE A 5 28.80 -21.41 -1.51
C PHE A 5 27.67 -21.62 -0.47
N PRO A 6 27.93 -21.81 0.85
CA PRO A 6 26.86 -21.97 1.81
C PRO A 6 25.98 -20.71 1.94
N LEU A 7 26.57 -19.51 1.84
CA LEU A 7 25.82 -18.24 1.89
C LEU A 7 24.83 -18.12 0.71
N LEU A 8 25.26 -18.46 -0.50
CA LEU A 8 24.41 -18.42 -1.69
C LEU A 8 23.24 -19.42 -1.58
N VAL A 9 23.49 -20.61 -1.04
CA VAL A 9 22.45 -21.62 -0.80
C VAL A 9 21.45 -21.13 0.25
N THR A 10 21.90 -20.50 1.34
CA THR A 10 21.00 -19.94 2.37
C THR A 10 20.12 -18.81 1.82
N VAL A 11 20.68 -17.92 0.99
CA VAL A 11 19.91 -16.84 0.34
C VAL A 11 18.88 -17.41 -0.64
N LEU A 12 19.23 -18.44 -1.41
CA LEU A 12 18.29 -19.10 -2.31
C LEU A 12 17.13 -19.77 -1.55
N ILE A 13 17.42 -20.46 -0.45
CA ILE A 13 16.39 -21.11 0.38
C ILE A 13 15.47 -20.06 1.03
N ALA A 14 16.02 -18.94 1.52
CA ALA A 14 15.22 -17.86 2.09
C ALA A 14 14.32 -17.18 1.04
N ALA A 15 14.76 -17.09 -0.22
CA ALA A 15 13.97 -16.51 -1.31
C ALA A 15 12.74 -17.35 -1.71
N PHE A 16 12.71 -18.65 -1.38
CA PHE A 16 11.57 -19.53 -1.64
C PHE A 16 10.73 -19.83 -0.40
N ALA A 17 11.06 -19.27 0.77
CA ALA A 17 10.27 -19.40 1.98
C ALA A 17 9.06 -18.45 1.94
N PHE A 18 8.11 -18.72 1.05
CA PHE A 18 6.80 -18.08 1.12
C PHE A 18 6.07 -18.63 2.35
N ALA A 19 5.85 -17.78 3.34
CA ALA A 19 4.91 -18.07 4.41
C ALA A 19 3.49 -18.01 3.86
N GLN A 20 3.08 -19.06 3.13
CA GLN A 20 1.69 -19.16 2.71
C GLN A 20 0.85 -19.51 3.94
N SER A 21 -0.09 -18.62 4.27
CA SER A 21 -1.13 -18.95 5.24
C SER A 21 -1.81 -20.22 4.74
N PRO A 22 -1.97 -21.26 5.58
CA PRO A 22 -2.67 -22.47 5.18
C PRO A 22 -4.02 -22.10 4.55
N GLU A 23 -4.27 -22.54 3.31
CA GLU A 23 -5.51 -22.27 2.56
C GLU A 23 -6.65 -23.18 3.03
N LYS A 24 -6.86 -23.23 4.35
CA LYS A 24 -7.84 -24.10 5.01
C LYS A 24 -8.18 -23.59 6.40
N MET A 25 -9.38 -23.92 6.88
CA MET A 25 -9.86 -23.54 8.21
C MET A 25 -10.27 -24.76 9.02
N SER A 26 -9.88 -24.84 10.29
CA SER A 26 -10.38 -25.89 11.18
C SER A 26 -11.85 -25.66 11.51
N TYR A 27 -12.65 -26.72 11.47
CA TYR A 27 -14.05 -26.71 11.86
C TYR A 27 -14.37 -27.92 12.74
N GLN A 28 -15.19 -27.68 13.76
CA GLN A 28 -15.65 -28.70 14.69
C GLN A 28 -17.14 -28.53 14.95
N ALA A 29 -17.86 -29.65 15.00
CA ALA A 29 -19.26 -29.66 15.34
C ALA A 29 -19.60 -30.91 16.15
N VAL A 30 -20.55 -30.80 17.07
CA VAL A 30 -21.11 -31.93 17.81
C VAL A 30 -22.44 -32.29 17.18
N LEU A 31 -22.58 -33.55 16.75
CA LEU A 31 -23.77 -34.04 16.09
C LEU A 31 -24.67 -34.81 17.06
N ARG A 32 -25.95 -34.47 17.03
CA ARG A 32 -27.01 -35.11 17.81
C ARG A 32 -28.13 -35.59 16.91
N ASN A 33 -28.79 -36.69 17.29
CA ASN A 33 -29.97 -37.20 16.59
C ASN A 33 -31.24 -36.44 17.04
N ALA A 34 -32.40 -36.78 16.46
CA ALA A 34 -33.69 -36.17 16.80
C ALA A 34 -34.12 -36.40 18.27
N GLY A 35 -33.59 -37.44 18.93
CA GLY A 35 -33.76 -37.71 20.36
C GLY A 35 -32.79 -36.93 21.26
N ASN A 36 -31.99 -36.02 20.70
CA ASN A 36 -30.95 -35.24 21.37
C ASN A 36 -29.76 -36.08 21.90
N GLU A 37 -29.66 -37.34 21.48
CA GLU A 37 -28.54 -38.23 21.81
C GLU A 37 -27.35 -37.96 20.90
N LEU A 38 -26.13 -38.17 21.42
CA LEU A 38 -24.91 -38.01 20.62
C LEU A 38 -24.85 -39.05 19.50
N LEU A 39 -24.54 -38.62 18.29
CA LEU A 39 -24.27 -39.55 17.19
C LEU A 39 -22.81 -40.02 17.31
N GLN A 40 -22.58 -41.15 17.97
CA GLN A 40 -21.22 -41.62 18.30
C GLN A 40 -20.67 -42.60 17.27
N ASN A 41 -19.39 -42.46 16.90
CA ASN A 41 -18.63 -43.43 16.09
C ASN A 41 -19.32 -43.79 14.75
N LYS A 42 -19.90 -42.81 14.06
CA LYS A 42 -20.57 -42.99 12.77
C LYS A 42 -19.99 -42.08 11.69
N PRO A 43 -19.85 -42.57 10.44
CA PRO A 43 -19.62 -41.69 9.30
C PRO A 43 -20.86 -40.81 9.06
N VAL A 44 -20.63 -39.56 8.70
CA VAL A 44 -21.68 -38.59 8.36
C VAL A 44 -21.33 -37.90 7.05
N GLY A 45 -22.34 -37.54 6.27
CA GLY A 45 -22.17 -36.74 5.07
C GLY A 45 -22.30 -35.27 5.45
N MET A 46 -21.35 -34.45 5.04
CA MET A 46 -21.40 -33.01 5.28
C MET A 46 -21.17 -32.23 3.99
N GLN A 47 -22.01 -31.25 3.73
CA GLN A 47 -21.78 -30.20 2.75
C GLN A 47 -21.48 -28.91 3.49
N ILE A 48 -20.41 -28.24 3.09
CA ILE A 48 -19.94 -26.99 3.67
C ILE A 48 -19.95 -25.93 2.57
N SER A 49 -20.62 -24.82 2.84
CA SER A 49 -20.69 -23.68 1.94
C SER A 49 -20.17 -22.42 2.63
N VAL A 50 -19.25 -21.71 1.97
CA VAL A 50 -18.88 -20.34 2.35
C VAL A 50 -19.84 -19.39 1.64
N LEU A 51 -20.55 -18.59 2.42
CA LEU A 51 -21.51 -17.61 1.92
C LEU A 51 -20.94 -16.20 2.05
N GLN A 52 -21.18 -15.36 1.05
CA GLN A 52 -21.07 -13.91 1.13
C GLN A 52 -22.49 -13.34 1.00
N GLY A 53 -23.02 -12.78 2.08
CA GLY A 53 -24.46 -12.56 2.20
C GLY A 53 -25.24 -13.88 2.13
N ASN A 54 -26.13 -14.03 1.15
CA ASN A 54 -26.92 -15.24 0.93
C ASN A 54 -26.39 -16.12 -0.23
N THR A 55 -25.30 -15.71 -0.88
CA THR A 55 -24.75 -16.40 -2.05
C THR A 55 -23.61 -17.32 -1.65
N ALA A 56 -23.67 -18.58 -2.05
CA ALA A 56 -22.55 -19.51 -1.86
C ALA A 56 -21.46 -19.22 -2.89
N ILE A 57 -20.28 -18.83 -2.40
CA ILE A 57 -19.10 -18.53 -3.22
C ILE A 57 -18.11 -19.70 -3.28
N TYR A 58 -18.25 -20.65 -2.35
CA TYR A 58 -17.51 -21.90 -2.31
C TYR A 58 -18.37 -22.99 -1.68
N VAL A 59 -18.34 -24.19 -2.24
CA VAL A 59 -19.07 -25.37 -1.74
C VAL A 59 -18.18 -26.60 -1.85
N GLU A 60 -18.09 -27.36 -0.76
CA GLU A 60 -17.41 -28.66 -0.73
C GLU A 60 -18.23 -29.72 0.03
N THR A 61 -17.92 -30.98 -0.21
CA THR A 61 -18.45 -32.11 0.56
C THR A 61 -17.33 -32.88 1.26
N GLN A 62 -17.66 -33.43 2.43
CA GLN A 62 -16.78 -34.28 3.24
C GLN A 62 -17.58 -35.39 3.91
N THR A 63 -16.91 -36.49 4.25
CA THR A 63 -17.50 -37.65 4.95
C THR A 63 -16.78 -37.97 6.27
N PRO A 64 -16.72 -37.04 7.24
CA PRO A 64 -16.04 -37.28 8.50
C PRO A 64 -16.77 -38.34 9.34
N SER A 65 -16.06 -38.92 10.31
CA SER A 65 -16.68 -39.77 11.33
C SER A 65 -16.74 -39.05 12.67
N THR A 66 -17.84 -39.20 13.39
CA THR A 66 -17.95 -38.70 14.78
C THR A 66 -17.13 -39.55 15.74
N ASN A 67 -16.64 -38.96 16.84
CA ASN A 67 -16.04 -39.70 17.95
C ASN A 67 -17.08 -40.10 19.03
N GLU A 68 -16.61 -40.64 20.16
CA GLU A 68 -17.45 -41.02 21.31
C GLU A 68 -18.25 -39.85 21.92
N ASN A 69 -17.83 -38.61 21.68
CA ASN A 69 -18.53 -37.41 22.12
C ASN A 69 -19.45 -36.83 21.03
N GLY A 70 -19.67 -37.55 19.93
CA GLY A 70 -20.42 -37.05 18.77
C GLY A 70 -19.73 -35.92 18.02
N LEU A 71 -18.44 -35.68 18.28
CA LEU A 71 -17.67 -34.58 17.68
C LEU A 71 -17.14 -35.00 16.31
N VAL A 72 -17.36 -34.17 15.30
CA VAL A 72 -16.62 -34.18 14.05
C VAL A 72 -15.54 -33.11 14.07
N THR A 73 -14.38 -33.41 13.51
CA THR A 73 -13.29 -32.45 13.26
C THR A 73 -12.92 -32.53 11.80
N LEU A 74 -12.93 -31.40 11.09
CA LEU A 74 -12.57 -31.33 9.67
C LEU A 74 -11.80 -30.04 9.36
N GLN A 75 -11.21 -30.00 8.18
CA GLN A 75 -10.54 -28.81 7.63
C GLN A 75 -11.34 -28.37 6.41
N ILE A 76 -11.98 -27.20 6.49
CA ILE A 76 -12.67 -26.58 5.36
C ILE A 76 -11.62 -26.14 4.34
N GLY A 77 -11.83 -26.43 3.06
CA GLY A 77 -10.87 -26.18 1.98
C GLY A 77 -10.11 -27.45 1.55
N THR A 78 -10.33 -28.59 2.20
CA THR A 78 -9.71 -29.88 1.84
C THR A 78 -10.73 -30.93 1.39
N GLY A 79 -12.00 -30.56 1.25
CA GLY A 79 -13.07 -31.46 0.82
C GLY A 79 -13.09 -31.69 -0.69
N THR A 80 -14.09 -32.43 -1.16
CA THR A 80 -14.39 -32.52 -2.59
C THR A 80 -15.14 -31.26 -3.01
N VAL A 81 -14.49 -30.40 -3.77
CA VAL A 81 -15.06 -29.13 -4.24
C VAL A 81 -16.21 -29.39 -5.21
N LEU A 82 -17.38 -28.83 -4.92
CA LEU A 82 -18.52 -28.81 -5.82
C LEU A 82 -18.55 -27.52 -6.65
N SER A 83 -18.17 -26.38 -6.05
CA SER A 83 -18.08 -25.09 -6.73
C SER A 83 -17.16 -24.10 -6.00
N GLY A 84 -16.66 -23.12 -6.75
CA GLY A 84 -15.78 -22.06 -6.23
C GLY A 84 -14.32 -22.47 -6.11
N ASN A 85 -13.50 -21.54 -5.63
CA ASN A 85 -12.08 -21.76 -5.31
C ASN A 85 -11.79 -21.11 -3.96
N PHE A 86 -11.44 -21.92 -2.95
CA PHE A 86 -11.22 -21.47 -1.59
C PHE A 86 -10.07 -20.44 -1.48
N SER A 87 -8.99 -20.66 -2.23
CA SER A 87 -7.80 -19.80 -2.24
C SER A 87 -8.04 -18.44 -2.91
N ALA A 88 -9.09 -18.34 -3.73
CA ALA A 88 -9.46 -17.10 -4.42
C ALA A 88 -10.45 -16.24 -3.63
N ILE A 89 -10.86 -16.66 -2.42
CA ILE A 89 -11.79 -15.89 -1.59
C ILE A 89 -11.07 -14.67 -1.01
N ASP A 90 -11.56 -13.48 -1.34
CA ASP A 90 -11.09 -12.22 -0.77
C ASP A 90 -11.66 -12.01 0.64
N TRP A 91 -11.06 -12.65 1.65
CA TRP A 91 -11.50 -12.58 3.05
C TRP A 91 -11.52 -11.15 3.64
N GLY A 92 -10.95 -10.16 2.96
CA GLY A 92 -10.97 -8.75 3.39
C GLY A 92 -12.27 -8.01 3.01
N ASN A 93 -13.09 -8.56 2.12
CA ASN A 93 -14.19 -7.85 1.48
C ASN A 93 -15.57 -8.29 2.00
N GLY A 94 -15.84 -7.93 3.25
CA GLY A 94 -17.17 -8.04 3.86
C GLY A 94 -17.32 -9.19 4.85
N SER A 95 -18.57 -9.55 5.14
CA SER A 95 -18.90 -10.61 6.10
C SER A 95 -19.12 -11.94 5.41
N TYR A 96 -18.49 -12.98 5.95
CA TYR A 96 -18.59 -14.34 5.47
C TYR A 96 -19.32 -15.23 6.47
N PHE A 97 -20.03 -16.24 5.98
CA PHE A 97 -20.75 -17.22 6.79
C PHE A 97 -20.38 -18.63 6.35
N ILE A 98 -20.31 -19.55 7.31
CA ILE A 98 -20.26 -20.98 7.03
C ILE A 98 -21.68 -21.53 7.19
N LYS A 99 -22.21 -22.08 6.11
CA LYS A 99 -23.39 -22.93 6.13
C LYS A 99 -22.94 -24.38 6.10
N THR A 100 -23.39 -25.17 7.06
CA THR A 100 -23.21 -26.62 7.07
C THR A 100 -24.53 -27.32 6.87
N GLU A 101 -24.50 -28.40 6.10
CA GLU A 101 -25.61 -29.28 5.82
C GLU A 101 -25.14 -30.72 6.12
N THR A 102 -25.92 -31.51 6.86
CA THR A 102 -25.48 -32.79 7.40
C THR A 102 -26.51 -33.90 7.20
N ASP A 103 -26.01 -35.06 6.76
CA ASP A 103 -26.70 -36.33 6.64
C ASP A 103 -26.09 -37.30 7.67
N LEU A 104 -26.88 -37.66 8.68
CA LEU A 104 -26.45 -38.54 9.77
C LEU A 104 -26.16 -39.98 9.34
N THR A 105 -26.57 -40.37 8.12
CA THR A 105 -26.37 -41.72 7.57
C THR A 105 -25.12 -41.84 6.68
N GLY A 106 -24.40 -40.73 6.45
CA GLY A 106 -23.23 -40.72 5.56
C GLY A 106 -23.56 -40.46 4.10
N GLY A 107 -24.83 -40.26 3.75
CA GLY A 107 -25.30 -39.99 2.40
C GLY A 107 -25.24 -38.51 2.00
N SER A 108 -26.02 -38.17 0.98
CA SER A 108 -26.18 -36.80 0.45
C SER A 108 -27.57 -36.21 0.71
N THR A 109 -28.37 -36.84 1.59
CA THR A 109 -29.71 -36.36 1.95
C THR A 109 -29.63 -35.52 3.21
N TYR A 110 -29.18 -34.28 3.04
CA TYR A 110 -28.93 -33.38 4.16
C TYR A 110 -30.25 -32.96 4.82
N SER A 111 -30.40 -33.30 6.10
CA SER A 111 -31.62 -33.00 6.89
C SER A 111 -31.38 -31.96 7.97
N ILE A 112 -30.12 -31.76 8.39
CA ILE A 112 -29.72 -30.78 9.39
C ILE A 112 -28.96 -29.68 8.68
N SER A 113 -29.32 -28.42 8.92
CA SER A 113 -28.55 -27.27 8.44
C SER A 113 -28.34 -26.24 9.54
N GLY A 114 -27.16 -25.62 9.54
CA GLY A 114 -26.82 -24.51 10.40
C GLY A 114 -25.99 -23.49 9.64
N THR A 115 -26.16 -22.21 9.97
CA THR A 115 -25.37 -21.10 9.40
C THR A 115 -24.76 -20.29 10.52
N SER A 116 -23.46 -20.05 10.47
CA SER A 116 -22.72 -19.26 11.45
C SER A 116 -21.83 -18.24 10.75
N GLN A 117 -21.75 -17.01 11.30
CA GLN A 117 -20.85 -15.99 10.77
C GLN A 117 -19.39 -16.35 11.10
N LEU A 118 -18.49 -16.15 10.15
CA LEU A 118 -17.06 -16.16 10.40
C LEU A 118 -16.67 -14.86 11.07
N LEU A 119 -16.34 -14.94 12.36
CA LEU A 119 -15.82 -13.81 13.13
C LEU A 119 -14.29 -13.86 13.13
N SER A 120 -13.65 -12.68 13.10
CA SER A 120 -12.21 -12.58 13.20
C SER A 120 -11.71 -13.15 14.53
N VAL A 121 -10.70 -14.01 14.47
CA VAL A 121 -9.96 -14.48 15.67
C VAL A 121 -8.90 -13.44 16.08
N PRO A 122 -8.43 -13.41 17.34
CA PRO A 122 -7.45 -12.41 17.81
C PRO A 122 -6.18 -12.29 16.95
N TYR A 123 -5.68 -13.40 16.41
CA TYR A 123 -4.53 -13.40 15.50
C TYR A 123 -4.86 -12.76 14.13
N ALA A 124 -6.06 -12.96 13.60
CA ALA A 124 -6.53 -12.32 12.38
C ALA A 124 -6.80 -10.82 12.58
N LEU A 125 -7.23 -10.40 13.79
CA LEU A 125 -7.34 -8.98 14.15
C LEU A 125 -5.97 -8.29 14.19
N HIS A 126 -4.92 -9.01 14.59
CA HIS A 126 -3.55 -8.49 14.62
C HIS A 126 -2.87 -8.46 13.24
N ALA A 127 -3.34 -9.29 12.29
CA ALA A 127 -2.93 -9.26 10.89
C ALA A 127 -3.53 -8.09 10.09
N LYS A 128 -4.44 -7.30 10.70
CA LYS A 128 -4.91 -6.02 10.17
C LYS A 128 -3.88 -4.91 10.43
N THR A 129 -2.62 -5.16 10.10
CA THR A 129 -1.54 -4.17 10.16
C THR A 129 -1.53 -3.40 8.83
N ALA A 130 -2.20 -2.24 8.87
CA ALA A 130 -2.12 -1.03 8.04
C ALA A 130 -1.75 -1.19 6.54
N ALA A 131 -2.77 -1.23 5.67
CA ALA A 131 -2.60 -1.00 4.22
C ALA A 131 -2.20 0.45 3.88
N SER A 132 -2.29 1.37 4.84
CA SER A 132 -1.79 2.73 4.74
C SER A 132 -1.36 3.22 6.14
N ILE A 133 -0.23 3.93 6.20
CA ILE A 133 0.12 4.77 7.33
C ILE A 133 -0.27 6.20 6.90
N GLU A 134 -1.30 6.77 7.51
CA GLU A 134 -1.59 8.19 7.41
C GLU A 134 -1.02 8.88 8.66
N GLY A 135 -0.04 9.76 8.46
CA GLY A 135 0.69 10.47 9.51
C GLY A 135 2.19 10.55 9.25
N ASP A 136 2.90 11.29 10.10
CA ASP A 136 4.36 11.46 9.99
C ASP A 136 5.10 10.17 10.37
N LEU A 137 6.02 9.73 9.51
CA LEU A 137 6.90 8.60 9.77
C LEU A 137 8.17 9.08 10.50
N TYR A 138 8.29 8.80 11.79
CA TYR A 138 9.50 9.09 12.57
C TYR A 138 10.46 7.90 12.52
N LEU A 139 11.60 8.07 11.85
CA LEU A 139 12.64 7.05 11.74
C LEU A 139 13.73 7.27 12.81
N GLY A 140 14.17 6.18 13.45
CA GLY A 140 15.31 6.22 14.36
C GLY A 140 16.63 6.41 13.60
N ALA A 141 17.68 6.87 14.30
CA ALA A 141 18.99 7.20 13.70
C ALA A 141 19.70 6.05 12.97
N ASP A 142 19.23 4.80 13.14
CA ASP A 142 19.77 3.59 12.52
C ASP A 142 18.71 2.80 11.73
N SER A 143 17.62 3.46 11.34
CA SER A 143 16.56 2.85 10.52
C SER A 143 16.86 3.01 9.04
N THR A 144 16.89 1.91 8.30
CA THR A 144 16.96 1.91 6.83
C THR A 144 15.55 1.75 6.24
N VAL A 145 15.13 2.70 5.41
CA VAL A 145 13.90 2.60 4.62
C VAL A 145 14.27 2.32 3.16
N GLU A 146 13.88 1.16 2.65
CA GLU A 146 13.94 0.88 1.22
C GLU A 146 12.60 1.28 0.58
N LEU A 147 12.62 2.38 -0.19
CA LEU A 147 11.51 2.79 -1.03
C LEU A 147 11.62 2.07 -2.37
N THR A 148 10.74 1.11 -2.63
CA THR A 148 10.69 0.40 -3.92
C THR A 148 9.62 1.04 -4.80
N GLY A 149 10.02 2.04 -5.59
CA GLY A 149 9.17 2.81 -6.49
C GLY A 149 9.88 4.10 -6.91
N VAL A 150 9.45 4.73 -8.01
CA VAL A 150 9.98 6.05 -8.42
C VAL A 150 9.89 6.97 -7.22
N ILE A 151 11.00 7.60 -6.80
CA ILE A 151 10.97 8.74 -5.87
C ILE A 151 10.15 9.83 -6.59
N SER A 152 8.84 9.79 -6.45
CA SER A 152 7.95 10.84 -6.97
C SER A 152 7.98 11.98 -5.98
N ASN A 153 9.13 12.64 -5.87
CA ASN A 153 9.13 14.01 -5.38
C ASN A 153 8.25 14.78 -6.37
N LYS A 154 7.06 15.21 -5.95
CA LYS A 154 6.16 15.98 -6.80
C LYS A 154 6.91 17.22 -7.29
N ILE A 155 7.15 17.31 -8.59
CA ILE A 155 7.71 18.50 -9.23
C ILE A 155 6.53 19.38 -9.62
N ASN A 156 6.49 20.59 -9.07
CA ASN A 156 5.52 21.59 -9.49
C ASN A 156 6.05 22.26 -10.77
N ALA A 157 5.44 21.92 -11.90
CA ALA A 157 5.76 22.53 -13.19
C ALA A 157 5.07 23.89 -13.31
N LEU A 158 5.85 24.93 -13.58
CA LEU A 158 5.41 26.31 -13.74
C LEU A 158 5.91 26.86 -15.08
N THR A 159 5.21 27.85 -15.60
CA THR A 159 5.60 28.56 -16.83
C THR A 159 5.38 30.04 -16.61
N SER A 160 6.29 30.88 -17.09
CA SER A 160 6.10 32.33 -17.07
C SER A 160 4.84 32.71 -17.83
N SER A 161 3.98 33.54 -17.22
CA SER A 161 2.77 34.03 -17.84
C SER A 161 2.46 35.45 -17.39
N SER A 162 2.15 36.33 -18.34
CA SER A 162 1.89 37.74 -18.10
C SER A 162 3.01 38.44 -17.30
N GLY A 163 4.27 38.06 -17.57
CA GLY A 163 5.47 38.59 -16.93
C GLY A 163 5.75 38.06 -15.53
N ASN A 164 5.00 37.07 -15.05
CA ASN A 164 5.10 36.58 -13.67
C ASN A 164 5.17 35.05 -13.58
N ILE A 165 5.74 34.57 -12.48
CA ILE A 165 5.73 33.16 -12.06
C ILE A 165 5.24 33.13 -10.61
N SER A 166 3.93 32.88 -10.45
CA SER A 166 3.33 32.68 -9.14
C SER A 166 3.57 31.27 -8.63
N TRP A 167 3.87 31.13 -7.35
CA TRP A 167 4.09 29.83 -6.71
C TRP A 167 3.67 29.84 -5.24
N THR A 168 3.54 28.66 -4.64
CA THR A 168 3.16 28.49 -3.23
C THR A 168 4.17 27.59 -2.54
N GLY A 169 4.56 27.92 -1.31
CA GLY A 169 5.45 27.09 -0.50
C GLY A 169 4.78 25.88 0.16
N ALA A 170 3.46 25.70 -0.01
CA ALA A 170 2.67 24.63 0.61
C ALA A 170 2.56 23.36 -0.25
N GLU A 171 2.82 23.45 -1.57
CA GLU A 171 2.57 22.34 -2.51
C GLU A 171 3.82 21.48 -2.81
N GLY A 172 4.84 21.58 -1.97
CA GLY A 172 6.10 20.85 -2.10
C GLY A 172 7.31 21.78 -2.12
N ASN A 173 8.47 21.20 -2.37
CA ASN A 173 9.74 21.92 -2.35
C ASN A 173 10.53 21.88 -3.66
N LEU A 174 10.02 21.20 -4.69
CA LEU A 174 10.66 21.12 -6.00
C LEU A 174 9.81 21.80 -7.07
N TYR A 175 10.44 22.70 -7.83
CA TYR A 175 9.80 23.45 -8.92
C TYR A 175 10.61 23.33 -10.20
N SER A 176 9.92 23.13 -11.31
CA SER A 176 10.48 23.24 -12.65
C SER A 176 9.81 24.40 -13.35
N ILE A 177 10.56 25.44 -13.66
CA ILE A 177 10.08 26.67 -14.30
C ILE A 177 10.53 26.66 -15.76
N GLU A 178 9.60 26.88 -16.67
CA GLU A 178 9.87 27.16 -18.08
C GLU A 178 9.69 28.67 -18.35
N LEU A 179 10.75 29.32 -18.84
CA LEU A 179 10.71 30.72 -19.27
C LEU A 179 10.33 30.83 -20.74
N THR A 180 9.23 31.52 -21.00
CA THR A 180 8.70 31.83 -22.33
C THR A 180 8.64 33.32 -22.63
N GLU A 181 8.90 34.15 -21.63
CA GLU A 181 8.97 35.60 -21.67
C GLU A 181 9.83 36.09 -20.49
N ASP A 182 10.21 37.37 -20.49
CA ASP A 182 10.81 38.01 -19.32
C ASP A 182 9.85 37.93 -18.13
N ALA A 183 10.34 37.46 -16.98
CA ALA A 183 9.46 37.16 -15.86
C ALA A 183 10.04 37.55 -14.50
N VAL A 184 9.13 37.71 -13.53
CA VAL A 184 9.44 37.84 -12.10
C VAL A 184 9.04 36.53 -11.41
N LEU A 185 9.97 35.89 -10.70
CA LEU A 185 9.61 34.89 -9.69
C LEU A 185 9.06 35.62 -8.48
N GLU A 186 7.74 35.58 -8.31
CA GLU A 186 7.06 36.32 -7.26
C GLU A 186 7.37 35.77 -5.87
N ASN A 187 7.06 36.54 -4.83
CA ASN A 187 7.06 36.01 -3.47
C ASN A 187 5.96 34.94 -3.35
N PRO A 188 6.27 33.77 -2.76
CA PRO A 188 5.29 32.70 -2.67
C PRO A 188 4.15 33.04 -1.71
N SER A 189 3.00 32.43 -1.98
CA SER A 189 1.99 32.25 -0.94
C SER A 189 2.41 31.14 0.04
N THR A 190 2.08 31.32 1.33
CA THR A 190 2.23 30.31 2.39
C THR A 190 3.61 29.60 2.45
N PRO A 191 4.73 30.32 2.58
CA PRO A 191 6.03 29.69 2.78
C PRO A 191 6.20 29.10 4.18
N ILE A 192 7.00 28.04 4.29
CA ILE A 192 7.22 27.30 5.54
C ILE A 192 8.60 27.66 6.10
N THR A 193 8.65 28.18 7.32
CA THR A 193 9.91 28.53 8.00
C THR A 193 10.81 27.31 8.15
N GLY A 194 12.08 27.46 7.77
CA GLY A 194 13.08 26.39 7.76
C GLY A 194 13.02 25.48 6.54
N ALA A 195 12.04 25.65 5.64
CA ALA A 195 11.95 24.83 4.44
C ALA A 195 12.96 25.27 3.38
N THR A 196 13.57 24.27 2.73
CA THR A 196 14.42 24.45 1.55
C THR A 196 13.59 24.24 0.30
N TYR A 197 13.61 25.19 -0.63
CA TYR A 197 12.99 25.10 -1.95
C TYR A 197 14.05 25.03 -3.04
N MET A 198 13.83 24.17 -4.04
CA MET A 198 14.70 24.02 -5.20
C MET A 198 13.95 24.34 -6.48
N PHE A 199 14.57 25.15 -7.32
CA PHE A 199 14.04 25.59 -8.61
C PHE A 199 14.99 25.19 -9.72
N LEU A 200 14.48 24.38 -10.64
CA LEU A 200 15.09 24.16 -11.95
C LEU A 200 14.48 25.16 -12.92
N ILE A 201 15.28 26.13 -13.37
CA ILE A 201 14.86 27.20 -14.27
C ILE A 201 15.36 26.86 -15.67
N ASN A 202 14.45 26.75 -16.63
CA ASN A 202 14.73 26.35 -18.01
C ASN A 202 14.42 27.50 -18.97
N GLN A 203 15.37 27.83 -19.84
CA GLN A 203 15.11 28.64 -21.03
C GLN A 203 14.37 27.78 -22.06
N ASN A 204 13.40 28.35 -22.77
CA ASN A 204 12.81 27.66 -23.92
C ASN A 204 13.77 27.68 -25.14
N SER A 205 13.28 27.20 -26.28
CA SER A 205 14.05 27.14 -27.53
C SER A 205 14.40 28.51 -28.13
N SER A 206 13.77 29.59 -27.68
CA SER A 206 14.09 30.98 -28.08
C SER A 206 15.16 31.61 -27.20
N GLY A 207 15.23 31.20 -25.92
CA GLY A 207 16.18 31.73 -24.95
C GLY A 207 16.01 33.23 -24.71
N GLN A 208 17.05 33.85 -24.15
CA GLN A 208 17.15 35.30 -23.89
C GLN A 208 16.15 35.86 -22.87
N TRP A 209 15.35 35.02 -22.23
CA TRP A 209 14.40 35.46 -21.22
C TRP A 209 15.11 35.75 -19.90
N THR A 210 14.89 36.94 -19.38
CA THR A 210 15.42 37.36 -18.09
C THR A 210 14.51 36.92 -16.96
N LEU A 211 15.12 36.64 -15.81
CA LEU A 211 14.41 36.32 -14.58
C LEU A 211 14.83 37.31 -13.50
N SER A 212 13.83 37.97 -12.94
CA SER A 212 13.95 38.76 -11.71
C SER A 212 13.20 38.09 -10.57
N TYR A 213 13.31 38.62 -9.36
CA TYR A 213 12.83 37.96 -8.15
C TYR A 213 12.05 38.96 -7.29
N GLY A 214 11.09 38.45 -6.52
CA GLY A 214 10.43 39.22 -5.47
C GLY A 214 11.40 39.79 -4.44
N ASP A 215 10.95 40.79 -3.70
CA ASP A 215 11.76 41.54 -2.73
C ASP A 215 12.23 40.71 -1.52
N LYS A 216 11.63 39.54 -1.27
CA LYS A 216 12.04 38.63 -0.19
C LYS A 216 13.19 37.70 -0.56
N PHE A 217 13.60 37.65 -1.83
CA PHE A 217 14.73 36.81 -2.24
C PHE A 217 16.05 37.55 -2.02
N ILE A 218 16.79 37.11 -1.01
CA ILE A 218 18.06 37.70 -0.61
C ILE A 218 19.21 36.85 -1.16
N PHE A 219 20.02 37.48 -2.00
CA PHE A 219 21.19 36.86 -2.63
C PHE A 219 22.49 37.25 -1.92
N PRO A 220 23.55 36.43 -2.00
CA PRO A 220 24.85 36.78 -1.46
C PRO A 220 25.35 38.11 -2.04
N GLY A 221 25.67 39.07 -1.16
CA GLY A 221 26.08 40.41 -1.57
C GLY A 221 24.96 41.31 -2.10
N GLY A 222 23.69 40.89 -1.98
CA GLY A 222 22.52 41.67 -2.39
C GLY A 222 22.28 41.77 -3.90
N ILE A 223 23.02 40.99 -4.70
CA ILE A 223 22.94 41.02 -6.16
C ILE A 223 22.36 39.70 -6.65
N ALA A 224 21.21 39.77 -7.33
CA ALA A 224 20.62 38.60 -7.96
C ALA A 224 21.54 38.05 -9.07
N PRO A 225 21.73 36.72 -9.14
CA PRO A 225 22.55 36.10 -10.16
C PRO A 225 21.86 36.21 -11.52
N VAL A 226 22.59 36.68 -12.52
CA VAL A 226 22.17 36.58 -13.93
C VAL A 226 22.13 35.11 -14.33
N ILE A 227 20.95 34.61 -14.73
CA ILE A 227 20.75 33.26 -15.27
C ILE A 227 21.38 33.13 -16.68
N ASP A 228 21.69 31.91 -17.12
CA ASP A 228 22.04 31.70 -18.53
C ASP A 228 20.82 32.00 -19.42
N LEU A 229 21.10 32.72 -20.50
CA LEU A 229 20.18 33.19 -21.52
C LEU A 229 20.27 32.37 -22.81
N ASN A 230 21.22 31.42 -22.90
CA ASN A 230 21.33 30.51 -24.03
C ASN A 230 20.04 29.68 -24.18
N THR A 231 19.69 29.34 -25.42
CA THR A 231 18.51 28.53 -25.71
C THR A 231 18.60 27.18 -25.02
N ASN A 232 17.48 26.72 -24.44
CA ASN A 232 17.40 25.45 -23.70
C ASN A 232 18.36 25.30 -22.50
N SER A 233 19.01 26.38 -22.07
CA SER A 233 19.91 26.35 -20.92
C SER A 233 19.15 26.13 -19.62
N LYS A 234 19.85 25.54 -18.65
CA LYS A 234 19.29 25.18 -17.34
C LYS A 234 20.07 25.80 -16.20
N ASN A 235 19.35 26.38 -15.26
CA ASN A 235 19.89 27.02 -14.06
C ASN A 235 19.27 26.36 -12.82
N LEU A 236 20.07 26.14 -11.77
CA LEU A 236 19.59 25.62 -10.50
C LEU A 236 19.67 26.69 -9.43
N MET A 237 18.56 26.89 -8.74
CA MET A 237 18.48 27.76 -7.58
C MET A 237 17.96 26.99 -6.38
N THR A 238 18.58 27.19 -5.23
CA THR A 238 18.15 26.62 -3.95
C THR A 238 18.02 27.73 -2.94
N THR A 239 16.99 27.68 -2.11
CA THR A 239 16.74 28.71 -1.11
C THR A 239 16.22 28.09 0.18
N ILE A 240 16.53 28.70 1.32
CA ILE A 240 15.92 28.39 2.61
C ILE A 240 15.13 29.60 3.10
N PHE A 241 13.90 29.38 3.56
CA PHE A 241 13.08 30.45 4.14
C PHE A 241 13.36 30.56 5.64
N ASP A 242 13.81 31.72 6.12
CA ASP A 242 14.13 31.93 7.53
C ASP A 242 12.94 32.40 8.39
N GLY A 243 11.78 32.56 7.76
CA GLY A 243 10.56 33.08 8.38
C GLY A 243 10.22 34.50 7.94
N THR A 244 11.17 35.22 7.35
CA THR A 244 10.99 36.57 6.78
C THR A 244 11.39 36.59 5.32
N ASP A 245 12.60 36.12 5.04
CA ASP A 245 13.30 36.20 3.77
C ASP A 245 13.74 34.82 3.26
N PHE A 246 14.01 34.75 1.97
CA PHE A 246 14.56 33.60 1.27
C PHE A 246 16.05 33.80 1.10
N LEU A 247 16.86 33.03 1.81
CA LEU A 247 18.31 33.04 1.65
C LEU A 247 18.69 32.14 0.48
N VAL A 248 19.08 32.76 -0.63
CA VAL A 248 19.23 32.06 -1.90
C VAL A 248 20.69 31.72 -2.21
N VAL A 249 20.92 30.53 -2.72
CA VAL A 249 22.15 30.16 -3.44
C VAL A 249 21.75 29.69 -4.83
N SER A 250 22.40 30.21 -5.86
CA SER A 250 22.22 29.71 -7.22
C SER A 250 23.54 29.24 -7.80
N ILE A 251 23.46 28.19 -8.62
CA ILE A 251 24.56 27.71 -9.44
C ILE A 251 24.16 27.96 -10.89
N LYS A 252 25.05 28.62 -11.62
CA LYS A 252 24.87 28.89 -13.04
C LYS A 252 25.32 27.69 -13.86
N ASN A 253 24.67 27.54 -15.00
CA ASN A 253 25.15 26.81 -16.16
C ASN A 253 25.54 25.35 -15.91
N PHE A 254 24.52 24.48 -15.88
CA PHE A 254 24.77 23.04 -15.86
C PHE A 254 25.06 22.47 -17.25
N LEU A 255 24.59 23.13 -18.32
CA LEU A 255 24.82 22.83 -19.74
C LEU A 255 24.54 24.07 -20.60
#